data_AF-A0A2E8H259-F1
#
_entry.id   AF-A0A2E8H259-F1
#
_cell.length_a   1.000
_cell.length_b   1.000
_cell.length_c   1.000
_cell.angle_alpha   90.00
_cell.angle_beta   90.00
_cell.angle_gamma   90.00
#
_symmetry.space_group_name_H-M   'P 1'
#
loop_
_entity.id
_entity.type
_entity.pdbx_description
1 polymer ?
#
loop_
_entity_poly.entity_id
_entity_poly.type
_entity_poly.pdbx_seq_one_letter_code
_entity_poly.pdbx_strand_id
1 'polypeptide(L)'
;MPLLSELPIVSTIYSPVRKLMETMTSPDSGGFKQVVLFEYPRKGLWTLGFLAGDVPFEDSRPPAHSIFVPTAPNPTTGFMLIVPREEIRPTTLTIEAAFQMIVSAGVAVPLTLRLPTDIDAGSNEDTPPAG
;
A
#
# COMPACT_ATOMS: atom_id res chain seq x y z
N MET A 1 17.11 -23.74 23.75
CA MET A 1 16.07 -23.04 22.96
C MET A 1 16.78 -21.93 22.20
N PRO A 2 17.24 -22.14 20.95
CA PRO A 2 17.70 -21.01 20.18
C PRO A 2 16.49 -20.10 19.92
N LEU A 3 16.66 -18.84 20.33
CA LEU A 3 15.82 -17.69 20.04
C LEU A 3 15.35 -17.79 18.60
N LEU A 4 14.04 -17.60 18.36
CA LEU A 4 13.46 -17.53 17.03
C LEU A 4 14.37 -16.66 16.16
N SER A 5 15.15 -17.31 15.31
CA SER A 5 15.88 -16.68 14.24
C SER A 5 14.81 -15.99 13.41
N GLU A 6 14.71 -14.68 13.59
CA GLU A 6 14.05 -13.76 12.69
C GLU A 6 14.31 -14.26 11.28
N LEU A 7 13.22 -14.54 10.55
CA LEU A 7 13.26 -15.13 9.22
C LEU A 7 14.41 -14.48 8.42
N PRO A 8 15.42 -15.25 7.93
CA PRO A 8 16.64 -14.71 7.33
C PRO A 8 16.37 -13.84 6.08
N ILE A 9 15.14 -13.88 5.57
CA ILE A 9 14.64 -13.04 4.48
C ILE A 9 14.43 -11.58 4.93
N VAL A 10 14.00 -11.36 6.18
CA VAL A 10 13.62 -10.04 6.69
C VAL A 10 14.86 -9.16 6.85
N SER A 11 15.96 -9.68 7.43
CA SER A 11 17.18 -8.91 7.70
C SER A 11 17.91 -8.39 6.44
N THR A 12 17.81 -9.09 5.31
CA THR A 12 18.53 -8.74 4.07
C THR A 12 17.86 -7.58 3.30
N ILE A 13 16.58 -7.31 3.54
CA ILE A 13 15.77 -6.32 2.81
C ILE A 13 15.85 -4.91 3.45
N TYR A 14 16.20 -4.80 4.74
CA TYR A 14 16.18 -3.51 5.46
C TYR A 14 17.09 -2.44 4.86
N SER A 15 18.30 -2.80 4.42
CA SER A 15 19.30 -1.81 3.99
C SER A 15 18.95 -1.14 2.64
N PRO A 16 18.56 -1.88 1.59
CA PRO A 16 18.10 -1.27 0.34
C PRO A 16 16.82 -0.44 0.49
N VAL A 17 15.86 -0.92 1.29
CA VAL A 17 14.59 -0.21 1.53
C VAL A 17 14.84 1.12 2.22
N ARG A 18 15.66 1.15 3.28
CA ARG A 18 15.96 2.38 4.02
C ARG A 18 16.57 3.46 3.13
N LYS A 19 17.50 3.10 2.24
CA LYS A 19 18.13 4.05 1.31
C LYS A 19 17.16 4.59 0.25
N LEU A 20 16.25 3.73 -0.24
CA LEU A 20 15.15 4.15 -1.10
C LEU A 20 14.22 5.15 -0.37
N MET A 21 13.97 4.91 0.92
CA MET A 21 13.11 5.78 1.74
C MET A 21 13.75 7.14 1.92
N GLU A 22 15.03 7.17 2.27
CA GLU A 22 15.78 8.43 2.44
C GLU A 22 15.73 9.29 1.16
N THR A 23 15.68 8.67 -0.01
CA THR A 23 15.59 9.39 -1.29
C THR A 23 14.16 9.86 -1.59
N MET A 24 13.15 9.07 -1.24
CA MET A 24 11.73 9.35 -1.54
C MET A 24 11.01 10.15 -0.45
N THR A 25 11.59 10.26 0.75
CA THR A 25 10.94 10.84 1.95
C THR A 25 11.66 12.09 2.47
N SER A 26 12.44 12.79 1.62
CA SER A 26 13.19 13.98 2.02
C SER A 26 12.30 15.04 2.69
N PRO A 27 12.68 15.56 3.88
CA PRO A 27 11.91 16.58 4.62
C PRO A 27 11.70 17.87 3.83
N ASP A 28 12.63 18.20 2.93
CA ASP A 28 12.64 19.46 2.21
C ASP A 28 11.83 19.44 0.89
N SER A 29 11.29 18.29 0.45
CA SER A 29 10.73 18.13 -0.91
C SER A 29 9.38 17.42 -1.04
N GLY A 30 8.60 17.24 0.04
CA GLY A 30 7.26 16.66 -0.08
C GLY A 30 7.25 15.15 -0.32
N GLY A 31 7.92 14.40 0.57
CA GLY A 31 7.92 12.94 0.56
C GLY A 31 6.55 12.29 0.79
N PHE A 32 6.51 10.95 0.68
CA PHE A 32 5.29 10.19 0.93
C PHE A 32 4.77 10.39 2.36
N LYS A 33 3.51 10.81 2.47
CA LYS A 33 2.88 11.14 3.76
C LYS A 33 2.36 9.90 4.48
N GLN A 34 1.79 8.94 3.75
CA GLN A 34 1.10 7.79 4.34
C GLN A 34 0.93 6.63 3.35
N VAL A 35 0.86 5.39 3.87
CA VAL A 35 0.45 4.20 3.11
C VAL A 35 -1.07 4.09 3.09
N VAL A 36 -1.63 3.89 1.90
CA VAL A 36 -3.08 3.83 1.67
C VAL A 36 -3.46 2.59 0.85
N LEU A 37 -4.73 2.20 0.95
CA LEU A 37 -5.37 1.17 0.14
C LEU A 37 -6.50 1.79 -0.67
N PHE A 38 -6.70 1.32 -1.89
CA PHE A 38 -7.82 1.68 -2.75
C PHE A 38 -8.06 0.56 -3.77
N GLU A 39 -9.23 0.55 -4.40
CA GLU A 39 -9.59 -0.53 -5.33
C GLU A 39 -9.09 -0.24 -6.75
N TYR A 40 -8.18 -1.07 -7.25
CA TYR A 40 -7.61 -0.94 -8.59
C TYR A 40 -6.99 -2.27 -9.06
N PRO A 41 -7.08 -2.65 -10.35
CA PRO A 41 -7.85 -1.97 -11.41
C PRO A 41 -9.35 -2.28 -11.39
N ARG A 42 -9.85 -3.04 -10.41
CA ARG A 42 -11.28 -3.36 -10.28
C ARG A 42 -11.73 -3.39 -8.82
N LYS A 43 -13.05 -3.29 -8.62
CA LYS A 43 -13.71 -3.48 -7.32
C LYS A 43 -13.42 -4.85 -6.72
N GLY A 44 -13.27 -4.88 -5.40
CA GLY A 44 -12.86 -6.02 -4.59
C GLY A 44 -11.36 -6.36 -4.66
N LEU A 45 -10.55 -5.62 -5.42
CA LEU A 45 -9.10 -5.82 -5.48
C LEU A 45 -8.36 -4.60 -4.93
N TRP A 46 -7.69 -4.79 -3.81
CA TRP A 46 -7.01 -3.72 -3.09
C TRP A 46 -5.58 -3.54 -3.55
N THR A 47 -5.25 -2.30 -3.92
CA THR A 47 -3.90 -1.87 -4.27
C THR A 47 -3.32 -1.06 -3.12
N LEU A 48 -2.09 -1.39 -2.73
CA LEU A 48 -1.29 -0.61 -1.79
C LEU A 48 -0.60 0.53 -2.55
N GLY A 49 -0.66 1.74 -2.00
CA GLY A 49 0.01 2.91 -2.58
C GLY A 49 0.50 3.89 -1.52
N PHE A 50 1.29 4.85 -1.96
CA PHE A 50 1.91 5.88 -1.12
C PHE A 50 1.35 7.24 -1.50
N LEU A 51 0.69 7.90 -0.55
CA LEU A 51 0.12 9.23 -0.74
C LEU A 51 1.26 10.25 -0.83
N ALA A 52 1.39 10.91 -1.98
CA ALA A 52 2.38 11.97 -2.20
C ALA A 52 1.82 13.36 -1.86
N GLY A 53 0.56 13.63 -2.20
CA GLY A 53 -0.04 14.93 -1.91
C GLY A 53 -1.46 15.10 -2.44
N ASP A 54 -2.00 16.28 -2.22
CA ASP A 54 -3.33 16.69 -2.67
C ASP A 54 -3.26 17.23 -4.10
N VAL A 55 -4.28 16.92 -4.90
CA VAL A 55 -4.44 17.42 -6.27
C VAL A 55 -5.77 18.16 -6.37
N PRO A 56 -5.74 19.51 -6.37
CA PRO A 56 -6.94 20.31 -6.54
C PRO A 56 -7.43 20.25 -8.00
N PHE A 57 -8.74 20.33 -8.20
CA PHE A 57 -9.36 20.53 -9.51
C PHE A 57 -9.85 21.97 -9.65
N GLU A 58 -9.73 22.55 -10.85
CA GLU A 58 -10.13 23.93 -11.13
C GLU A 58 -11.66 24.14 -11.14
N ASP A 59 -12.44 23.06 -11.33
CA ASP A 59 -13.89 23.08 -11.54
C ASP A 59 -14.71 22.76 -10.28
N SER A 60 -14.20 23.13 -9.10
CA SER A 60 -14.86 22.99 -7.79
C SER A 60 -15.16 21.54 -7.35
N ARG A 61 -14.65 20.53 -8.07
CA ARG A 61 -14.72 19.13 -7.62
C ARG A 61 -13.92 18.93 -6.33
N PRO A 62 -14.30 17.97 -5.46
CA PRO A 62 -13.49 17.61 -4.30
C PRO A 62 -12.05 17.28 -4.72
N PRO A 63 -11.03 17.72 -3.94
CA PRO A 63 -9.64 17.44 -4.27
C PRO A 63 -9.37 15.93 -4.23
N ALA A 64 -8.58 15.47 -5.19
CA ALA A 64 -8.07 14.10 -5.23
C ALA A 64 -6.72 14.01 -4.51
N HIS A 65 -6.18 12.80 -4.38
CA HIS A 65 -4.80 12.60 -3.97
C HIS A 65 -3.96 12.02 -5.11
N SER A 66 -2.71 12.46 -5.18
CA SER A 66 -1.67 11.81 -5.96
C SER A 66 -1.09 10.65 -5.16
N ILE A 67 -1.17 9.45 -5.73
CA ILE A 67 -0.72 8.20 -5.13
C ILE A 67 0.31 7.55 -6.05
N PHE A 68 1.49 7.25 -5.50
CA PHE A 68 2.47 6.40 -6.17
C PHE A 68 2.16 4.93 -5.88
N VAL A 69 2.06 4.13 -6.93
CA VAL A 69 1.87 2.68 -6.87
C VAL A 69 3.11 2.00 -7.42
N PRO A 70 3.98 1.46 -6.54
CA PRO A 70 5.17 0.76 -6.99
C PRO A 70 4.83 -0.63 -7.53
N THR A 71 5.72 -1.13 -8.36
CA THR A 71 5.71 -2.53 -8.82
C THR A 71 6.54 -3.41 -7.89
N ALA A 72 6.08 -4.62 -7.60
CA ALA A 72 6.90 -5.62 -6.94
C ALA A 72 7.75 -6.42 -7.96
N PRO A 73 8.96 -6.89 -7.61
CA PRO A 73 9.71 -6.61 -6.38
C PRO A 73 10.52 -5.30 -6.43
N ASN A 74 10.48 -4.55 -7.54
CA ASN A 74 11.29 -3.35 -7.71
C ASN A 74 10.50 -2.07 -7.40
N PRO A 75 10.65 -1.50 -6.18
CA PRO A 75 9.82 -0.39 -5.74
C PRO A 75 10.19 0.97 -6.36
N THR A 76 11.26 1.02 -7.17
CA THR A 76 11.66 2.22 -7.92
C THR A 76 10.78 2.45 -9.16
N THR A 77 10.15 1.39 -9.66
CA THR A 77 9.25 1.44 -10.82
C THR A 77 7.80 1.40 -10.36
N GLY A 78 6.90 1.96 -11.16
CA GLY A 78 5.51 2.12 -10.76
C GLY A 78 4.75 3.07 -11.67
N PHE A 79 3.54 3.40 -11.24
CA PHE A 79 2.71 4.41 -11.86
C PHE A 79 2.17 5.36 -10.79
N MET A 80 1.84 6.58 -11.21
CA MET A 80 1.17 7.56 -10.37
C MET A 80 -0.32 7.59 -10.74
N LEU A 81 -1.19 7.49 -9.76
CA LEU A 81 -2.63 7.62 -9.92
C LEU A 81 -3.14 8.88 -9.21
N ILE A 82 -4.15 9.52 -9.79
CA ILE A 82 -4.95 10.54 -9.12
C ILE A 82 -6.25 9.87 -8.69
N VAL A 83 -6.47 9.76 -7.38
CA VAL A 83 -7.58 8.98 -6.80
C VAL A 83 -8.46 9.89 -5.93
N PRO A 84 -9.79 9.86 -6.09
CA PRO A 84 -10.71 10.60 -5.22
C PRO A 84 -10.50 10.26 -3.74
N ARG A 85 -10.60 11.26 -2.87
CA ARG A 85 -10.33 11.10 -1.43
C ARG A 85 -11.21 10.03 -0.78
N GLU A 86 -12.46 9.95 -1.21
CA GLU A 86 -13.47 9.02 -0.72
C GLU A 86 -13.20 7.55 -1.06
N GLU A 87 -12.40 7.28 -2.11
CA GLU A 87 -12.03 5.93 -2.51
C GLU A 87 -10.76 5.42 -1.80
N ILE A 88 -10.08 6.31 -1.07
CA ILE A 88 -8.82 6.02 -0.40
C ILE A 88 -9.09 5.62 1.04
N ARG A 89 -8.46 4.52 1.43
CA ARG A 89 -8.52 3.96 2.76
C ARG A 89 -7.15 4.06 3.43
N PRO A 90 -6.98 4.95 4.43
CA PRO A 90 -5.73 5.08 5.15
C PRO A 90 -5.40 3.79 5.90
N THR A 91 -4.12 3.41 5.93
CA THR A 91 -3.65 2.27 6.71
C THR A 91 -2.82 2.71 7.91
N THR A 92 -2.60 1.77 8.83
CA THR A 92 -1.64 1.91 9.94
C THR A 92 -0.25 1.39 9.58
N LEU A 93 -0.01 0.99 8.33
CA LEU A 93 1.31 0.52 7.90
C LEU A 93 2.30 1.67 7.92
N THR A 94 3.50 1.41 8.43
CA THR A 94 4.63 2.30 8.19
C THR A 94 5.04 2.21 6.73
N ILE A 95 5.60 3.30 6.20
CA ILE A 95 6.17 3.34 4.86
C ILE A 95 7.17 2.19 4.68
N GLU A 96 8.10 2.02 5.65
CA GLU A 96 9.09 0.94 5.65
C GLU A 96 8.47 -0.45 5.51
N ALA A 97 7.46 -0.78 6.33
CA ALA A 97 6.81 -2.09 6.29
C ALA A 97 6.15 -2.34 4.91
N ALA A 98 5.51 -1.32 4.33
CA ALA A 98 4.94 -1.44 3.00
C ALA A 98 6.00 -1.70 1.92
N PHE A 99 7.15 -1.02 1.97
CA PHE A 99 8.24 -1.28 1.03
C PHE A 99 8.85 -2.66 1.20
N GLN A 100 8.94 -3.20 2.43
CA GLN A 100 9.36 -4.58 2.65
C GLN A 100 8.39 -5.59 2.01
N MET A 101 7.08 -5.33 2.11
CA MET A 101 6.07 -6.15 1.42
C MET A 101 6.28 -6.11 -0.09
N ILE A 102 6.55 -4.93 -0.67
CA ILE A 102 6.75 -4.78 -2.12
C ILE A 102 8.03 -5.48 -2.57
N VAL A 103 9.16 -5.24 -1.90
CA VAL A 103 10.45 -5.84 -2.27
C VAL A 103 10.43 -7.36 -2.15
N SER A 104 9.69 -7.90 -1.17
CA SER A 104 9.48 -9.34 -1.02
C SER A 104 8.41 -9.92 -1.95
N ALA A 105 7.83 -9.11 -2.84
CA ALA A 105 6.70 -9.50 -3.68
C ALA A 105 5.51 -10.09 -2.91
N GLY A 106 5.27 -9.58 -1.70
CA GLY A 106 4.17 -10.02 -0.83
C GLY A 106 4.47 -11.28 -0.01
N VAL A 107 5.72 -11.77 0.01
CA VAL A 107 6.10 -12.92 0.85
C VAL A 107 6.34 -12.49 2.31
N ALA A 108 6.93 -11.31 2.52
CA ALA A 108 7.17 -10.76 3.85
C ALA A 108 6.03 -9.80 4.23
N VAL A 109 4.86 -10.38 4.55
CA VAL A 109 3.69 -9.62 5.01
C VAL A 109 3.75 -9.50 6.54
N PRO A 110 3.71 -8.28 7.11
CA PRO A 110 3.49 -8.14 8.55
C PRO A 110 2.14 -8.79 8.88
N LEU A 111 2.13 -9.65 9.92
CA LEU A 111 1.08 -10.63 10.26
C LEU A 111 -0.34 -10.07 10.43
N THR A 112 -0.59 -8.77 10.28
CA THR A 112 -1.94 -8.20 10.28
C THR A 112 -2.01 -6.92 9.45
N LEU A 113 -2.45 -7.03 8.19
CA LEU A 113 -3.01 -5.90 7.46
C LEU A 113 -4.45 -5.70 7.97
N ARG A 114 -4.68 -4.72 8.84
CA ARG A 114 -6.06 -4.35 9.20
C ARG A 114 -6.68 -3.61 8.01
N LEU A 115 -7.40 -4.38 7.22
CA LEU A 115 -8.34 -3.88 6.25
C LEU A 115 -9.41 -3.04 6.99
N PRO A 116 -9.78 -1.84 6.47
CA PRO A 116 -10.89 -1.06 7.00
C PRO A 116 -12.14 -1.91 7.27
N THR A 117 -12.84 -1.64 8.37
CA THR A 117 -13.99 -2.43 8.88
C THR A 117 -15.18 -2.52 7.93
N ASP A 118 -15.20 -1.71 6.88
CA ASP A 118 -16.17 -1.69 5.77
C ASP A 118 -15.80 -2.63 4.62
N ILE A 119 -14.77 -3.46 4.78
CA ILE A 119 -14.42 -4.54 3.85
C ILE A 119 -15.21 -5.79 4.24
N ASP A 120 -16.39 -5.94 3.64
CA ASP A 120 -17.14 -7.20 3.69
C ASP A 120 -16.31 -8.32 3.05
N ALA A 121 -15.72 -9.16 3.89
CA ALA A 121 -15.17 -10.44 3.48
C ALA A 121 -16.32 -11.39 3.16
N GLY A 122 -16.87 -11.30 1.94
CA GLY A 122 -17.69 -12.35 1.33
C GLY A 122 -19.17 -12.03 1.17
N SER A 123 -19.53 -11.59 -0.04
CA SER A 123 -20.78 -11.98 -0.69
C SER A 123 -20.49 -12.95 -1.83
N ASN A 124 -19.81 -14.07 -1.52
CA ASN A 124 -19.98 -15.27 -2.33
C ASN A 124 -21.11 -16.09 -1.70
N GLU A 125 -22.34 -15.78 -2.07
CA GLU A 125 -23.44 -16.76 -1.99
C GLU A 125 -23.15 -17.85 -3.02
N ASP A 126 -22.30 -18.83 -2.67
CA ASP A 126 -22.44 -20.17 -3.23
C ASP A 126 -23.67 -20.80 -2.56
N THR A 127 -24.86 -20.40 -3.01
CA THR A 127 -26.06 -21.19 -2.78
C THR A 127 -25.98 -22.37 -3.76
N PRO A 128 -25.82 -23.62 -3.29
CA PRO A 128 -25.93 -24.76 -4.20
C PRO A 128 -27.34 -24.75 -4.81
N PRO A 129 -27.51 -25.08 -6.10
CA PRO A 129 -28.84 -25.15 -6.68
C PRO A 129 -29.68 -26.13 -5.86
N ALA A 130 -30.80 -25.64 -5.34
CA ALA A 130 -31.80 -26.47 -4.71
C ALA A 130 -32.51 -27.27 -5.81
N GLY A 131 -32.33 -28.60 -5.79
CA GLY A 131 -33.17 -29.55 -6.51
C GLY A 131 -32.63 -30.02 -7.86
#